data_AF-A0A5V0R5C8-F1
#
_entry.id   AF-A0A5V0R5C8-F1
#
_cell.length_a   1.000
_cell.length_b   1.000
_cell.length_c   1.000
_cell.angle_alpha   90.00
_cell.angle_beta   90.00
_cell.angle_gamma   90.00
#
_symmetry.space_group_name_H-M   'P 1'
#
loop_
_entity.id
_entity.type
_entity.pdbx_description
1 polymer ?
#
loop_
_entity_poly.entity_id
_entity_poly.type
_entity_poly.pdbx_seq_one_letter_code
_entity_poly.pdbx_strand_id
1 'polypeptide(L)' 'MAIAASYTMHLYCDCRQCTEGVYPVPDFGEYIGTSWSGCAKEARKDGWRISKDKTRAFAPGHKVLRINK' A
#
# COMPACT_ATOMS: atom_id res chain seq x y z
N MET A 1 -13.34 -24.98 16.99
CA MET A 1 -12.72 -24.29 15.82
C MET A 1 -13.12 -22.83 15.91
N ALA A 2 -12.16 -21.91 15.99
CA ALA A 2 -12.46 -20.48 16.07
C ALA A 2 -12.50 -19.90 14.65
N ILE A 3 -13.56 -19.17 14.33
CA ILE A 3 -13.61 -18.35 13.11
C ILE A 3 -12.74 -17.12 13.37
N ALA A 4 -11.71 -16.91 12.56
CA ALA A 4 -10.92 -15.68 12.60
C ALA A 4 -11.55 -14.65 11.65
N ALA A 5 -11.96 -13.51 12.22
CA ALA A 5 -12.38 -12.35 11.44
C ALA A 5 -11.27 -11.29 11.54
N SER A 6 -10.60 -11.02 10.43
CA SER A 6 -9.54 -10.02 10.34
C SER A 6 -9.75 -9.11 9.13
N TYR A 7 -9.09 -7.95 9.19
CA TYR A 7 -8.94 -7.04 8.06
C TYR A 7 -7.54 -7.23 7.49
N THR A 8 -7.45 -7.61 6.22
CA THR A 8 -6.19 -7.71 5.49
C THR A 8 -6.11 -6.59 4.45
N MET A 9 -4.98 -5.90 4.41
CA MET A 9 -4.69 -4.83 3.47
C MET A 9 -3.50 -5.23 2.61
N HIS A 10 -3.74 -5.33 1.31
CA HIS A 10 -2.70 -5.52 0.30
C HIS A 10 -2.40 -4.19 -0.36
N LEU A 11 -1.14 -3.78 -0.35
CA LEU A 11 -0.65 -2.58 -1.03
C LEU A 11 0.24 -3.00 -2.20
N TYR A 12 -0.01 -2.39 -3.35
CA TYR A 12 0.85 -2.50 -4.52
C TYR A 12 1.35 -1.10 -4.87
N CYS A 13 2.62 -0.96 -5.21
CA CYS A 13 3.18 0.35 -5.52
C CYS A 13 2.68 0.88 -6.88
N ASP A 14 2.12 2.08 -6.88
CA ASP A 14 1.66 2.84 -8.06
C ASP A 14 2.71 3.84 -8.60
N CYS A 15 4.00 3.60 -8.33
CA CYS A 15 5.04 4.46 -8.89
C CYS A 15 5.21 4.14 -10.39
N ARG A 16 5.73 5.11 -11.14
CA ARG A 16 5.90 4.98 -12.60
C ARG A 16 6.60 3.68 -13.01
N GLN A 17 7.68 3.33 -12.32
CA GLN A 17 8.49 2.16 -12.63
C GLN A 17 7.73 0.85 -12.36
N CYS A 18 6.93 0.81 -11.29
CA CYS A 18 6.09 -0.35 -10.96
C CYS A 18 4.89 -0.50 -11.91
N THR A 19 4.31 0.60 -12.39
CA THR A 19 3.14 0.56 -13.29
C THR A 19 3.51 0.39 -14.76
N GLU A 20 4.65 0.92 -15.20
CA GLU A 20 5.13 0.80 -16.59
C GLU A 20 5.86 -0.54 -16.85
N GLY A 21 5.84 -1.47 -15.89
CA GLY A 21 6.39 -2.82 -16.07
C GLY A 21 7.91 -2.90 -16.09
N VAL A 22 8.61 -1.88 -15.59
CA VAL A 22 10.07 -1.91 -15.44
C VAL A 22 10.48 -2.96 -14.41
N TYR A 23 9.64 -3.17 -13.39
CA TYR A 23 9.82 -4.24 -12.42
C TYR A 23 8.99 -5.47 -12.80
N PRO A 24 9.53 -6.70 -12.68
CA PRO A 24 8.78 -7.94 -12.96
C PRO A 24 7.52 -8.08 -12.10
N VAL A 25 7.58 -7.57 -10.88
CA VAL A 25 6.46 -7.52 -9.92
C VAL A 25 6.52 -6.16 -9.22
N PRO A 26 5.40 -5.43 -9.08
CA PRO A 26 5.34 -4.23 -8.25
C PRO A 26 5.73 -4.55 -6.81
N ASP A 27 6.33 -3.57 -6.12
CA ASP A 27 6.54 -3.71 -4.68
C ASP A 27 5.21 -3.93 -3.97
N PHE A 28 5.24 -4.87 -3.02
CA PHE A 28 4.07 -5.38 -2.33
C PHE A 28 4.23 -5.23 -0.80
N GLY A 29 3.14 -4.86 -0.15
CA GLY A 29 3.04 -4.82 1.31
C GLY A 29 1.74 -5.48 1.78
N GLU A 30 1.85 -6.40 2.73
CA GLU A 30 0.71 -7.03 3.38
C GLU A 30 0.64 -6.59 4.84
N TYR A 31 -0.57 -6.20 5.26
CA TYR A 31 -0.85 -5.80 6.63
C TYR A 31 -2.13 -6.48 7.11
N ILE A 32 -2.05 -7.19 8.22
CA ILE A 32 -3.18 -7.92 8.81
C ILE A 32 -3.49 -7.31 10.17
N GLY A 33 -4.75 -6.94 10.39
CA GLY A 33 -5.20 -6.35 11.64
C GLY A 33 -6.71 -6.49 11.82
N THR A 34 -7.29 -5.61 12.63
CA THR A 34 -8.73 -5.62 12.93
C THR A 34 -9.48 -4.48 12.23
N SER A 35 -8.78 -3.54 11.61
CA SER A 35 -9.37 -2.38 10.94
C SER A 35 -8.44 -1.78 9.90
N TRP A 36 -9.02 -1.05 8.94
CA TRP A 36 -8.27 -0.25 7.97
C TRP A 36 -7.29 0.70 8.65
N SER A 37 -7.70 1.39 9.72
CA SER A 37 -6.88 2.44 10.35
C SER A 37 -5.65 1.88 11.04
N GLY A 38 -5.76 0.68 11.63
CA GLY A 38 -4.62 -0.06 12.17
C GLY A 38 -3.61 -0.38 11.08
N CYS A 39 -4.04 -1.12 10.05
CA CYS A 39 -3.15 -1.53 8.96
C CYS A 39 -2.54 -0.34 8.21
N ALA A 40 -3.32 0.72 7.96
CA ALA A 40 -2.82 1.92 7.29
C ALA A 40 -1.87 2.75 8.17
N LYS A 41 -1.95 2.63 9.50
CA LYS A 41 -0.98 3.25 10.42
C LYS A 41 0.34 2.49 10.39
N GLU A 42 0.28 1.16 10.41
CA GLU A 42 1.46 0.29 10.30
C GLU A 42 2.16 0.47 8.96
N ALA A 43 1.42 0.43 7.85
CA ALA A 43 1.98 0.69 6.53
C ALA A 43 2.70 2.04 6.43
N ARG A 44 2.10 3.11 6.97
CA ARG A 44 2.74 4.43 7.00
C ARG A 44 4.00 4.46 7.88
N LYS A 45 4.00 3.71 8.98
CA LYS A 45 5.18 3.58 9.87
C LYS A 45 6.34 2.92 9.12
N ASP A 46 6.04 1.94 8.28
CA ASP A 46 7.04 1.25 7.45
C ASP A 46 7.45 2.07 6.21
N GLY A 47 6.88 3.27 6.04
CA GLY A 47 7.24 4.21 4.98
C GLY A 47 6.33 4.20 3.76
N TRP A 48 5.26 3.40 3.76
CA TRP A 48 4.26 3.44 2.68
C TRP A 48 3.51 4.76 2.68
N ARG A 49 3.27 5.28 1.48
CA ARG A 49 2.43 6.46 1.28
C ARG A 49 1.13 6.05 0.62
N ILE A 50 0.03 6.24 1.33
CA ILE A 50 -1.32 5.93 0.84
C ILE A 50 -2.04 7.25 0.54
N SER A 51 -2.65 7.37 -0.64
CA SER A 51 -3.39 8.56 -1.04
C SER A 51 -4.62 8.82 -0.16
N LYS A 52 -5.07 10.08 -0.11
CA LYS A 52 -6.21 10.48 0.74
C LYS A 52 -7.51 9.78 0.35
N ASP A 53 -7.72 9.57 -0.94
CA ASP A 53 -8.85 8.84 -1.52
C ASP A 53 -8.70 7.31 -1.43
N LYS A 54 -7.59 6.80 -0.90
CA LYS A 54 -7.30 5.38 -0.66
C LYS A 54 -7.25 4.52 -1.93
N THR A 55 -7.08 5.16 -3.09
CA THR A 55 -7.02 4.47 -4.39
C THR A 55 -5.60 4.14 -4.82
N ARG A 56 -4.59 4.76 -4.18
CA ARG A 56 -3.19 4.61 -4.57
C ARG A 56 -2.26 4.39 -3.38
N ALA A 57 -1.21 3.62 -3.59
CA ALA A 57 -0.15 3.37 -2.62
C ALA A 57 1.23 3.49 -3.27
N PHE A 58 2.22 3.94 -2.49
CA PHE A 58 3.60 4.04 -2.95
C PHE A 58 4.51 3.41 -1.91
N ALA A 59 5.34 2.46 -2.37
CA ALA A 59 6.28 1.74 -1.53
C ALA A 59 7.35 2.69 -0.94
N PRO A 60 7.95 2.31 0.19
CA PRO A 60 9.03 3.07 0.80
C PRO A 60 10.16 3.32 -0.21
N GLY A 61 10.64 4.57 -0.29
CA GLY A 61 11.71 4.96 -1.23
C GLY A 61 11.25 5.16 -2.69
N HIS A 62 10.02 4.83 -3.05
CA HIS A 62 9.55 4.99 -4.42
C HIS A 62 9.10 6.44 -4.70
N LYS A 63 9.43 6.94 -5.89
CA LYS A 63 9.03 8.29 -6.31
C LYS A 63 7.52 8.37 -6.51
N VAL A 64 6.89 9.25 -5.75
CA VAL A 64 5.46 9.53 -5.87
C VAL A 64 5.21 10.42 -7.09
N LEU A 65 4.39 9.92 -8.01
CA LEU A 65 3.86 10.72 -9.09
C LEU A 65 2.79 11.67 -8.53
N ARG A 66 3.16 12.93 -8.31
CA ARG A 66 2.17 13.98 -8.03
C ARG A 66 1.42 14.28 -9.31
N ILE A 67 0.20 13.78 -9.43
CA ILE A 67 -0.74 14.26 -10.43
C ILE A 67 -1.34 15.54 -9.84
N ASN A 68 -0.80 16.70 -10.22
CA ASN A 68 -1.53 17.95 -10.01
C ASN A 68 -2.74 17.91 -10.95
N LYS A 69 -3.94 17.85 -10.38
CA LYS A 69 -5.19 17.93 -11.11
C LYS A 69 -5.60 19.39 -11.26
#